data_AF-A0A382Q278-F1
#
_entry.id   AF-A0A382Q278-F1
#
_cell.length_a   1.000
_cell.length_b   1.000
_cell.length_c   1.000
_cell.angle_alpha   90.00
_cell.angle_beta   90.00
_cell.angle_gamma   90.00
#
_symmetry.space_group_name_H-M   'P 1'
#
loop_
_entity.id
_entity.type
_entity.pdbx_description
1 polymer ?
#
loop_
_entity_poly.entity_id
_entity_poly.type
_entity_poly.pdbx_seq_one_letter_code
_entity_poly.pdbx_strand_id
1 'polypeptide(L)' 'MLTEVEEVNAGEPITYFEILTAAYFHHAKNFKNINLIESGLFHRFDATNIINENLASIVTAIGLDHLDWLP' A
#
# COMPACT_ATOMS: atom_id res chain seq x y z
N MET A 1 2.08 -9.55 -14.09
CA MET A 1 1.82 -8.66 -12.93
C MET A 1 2.81 -8.89 -11.80
N LEU A 2 2.71 -9.96 -10.99
CA LEU A 2 3.66 -10.15 -9.87
C LEU A 2 5.09 -10.38 -10.38
N THR A 3 5.26 -11.18 -11.43
CA THR A 3 6.56 -11.46 -12.06
C THR A 3 7.27 -10.20 -12.57
N GLU A 4 6.54 -9.25 -13.17
CA GLU A 4 7.13 -7.98 -13.62
C GLU A 4 7.61 -7.13 -12.44
N VAL A 5 6.85 -7.12 -11.33
CA VAL A 5 7.25 -6.39 -10.12
C VAL A 5 8.44 -7.07 -9.45
N GLU A 6 8.48 -8.40 -9.41
CA GLU A 6 9.63 -9.18 -8.93
C GLU A 6 10.90 -8.91 -9.75
N GLU A 7 10.77 -8.87 -11.08
CA GLU A 7 11.85 -8.52 -12.01
C GLU A 7 12.39 -7.11 -11.75
N VAL A 8 11.49 -6.12 -11.61
CA VAL A 8 11.88 -4.73 -11.30
C VAL A 8 12.50 -4.59 -9.91
N ASN A 9 12.00 -5.35 -8.93
CA ASN A 9 12.53 -5.39 -7.57
C ASN A 9 13.94 -5.99 -7.50
N ALA A 10 14.38 -6.72 -8.54
CA ALA A 10 15.77 -7.17 -8.72
C ALA A 10 16.35 -7.98 -7.54
N GLY A 11 15.50 -8.67 -6.79
CA GLY A 11 15.90 -9.46 -5.61
C GLY A 11 16.19 -8.65 -4.35
N GLU A 12 15.90 -7.35 -4.34
CA GLU A 12 15.99 -6.53 -3.13
C GLU A 12 15.01 -7.02 -2.05
N PRO A 13 15.35 -6.88 -0.74
CA PRO A 13 14.45 -7.25 0.34
C PRO A 13 13.12 -6.50 0.23
N ILE A 14 12.02 -7.25 0.19
CA ILE A 14 10.67 -6.72 0.11
C ILE A 14 9.73 -7.62 0.92
N THR A 15 8.80 -7.03 1.65
CA THR A 15 7.77 -7.78 2.36
C THR A 15 6.68 -8.25 1.40
N TYR A 16 5.91 -9.24 1.84
CA TYR A 16 4.75 -9.71 1.07
C TYR A 16 3.73 -8.60 0.80
N PHE A 17 3.51 -7.71 1.78
CA PHE A 17 2.54 -6.63 1.63
C PHE A 17 3.03 -5.54 0.66
N GLU A 18 4.31 -5.19 0.69
CA GLU A 18 4.90 -4.23 -0.23
C GLU A 18 4.83 -4.71 -1.69
N ILE A 19 5.19 -5.98 -1.96
CA ILE A 19 5.18 -6.49 -3.33
C ILE A 19 3.76 -6.60 -3.92
N LEU A 20 2.78 -6.99 -3.09
CA LEU A 20 1.37 -6.98 -3.49
C LEU A 20 0.84 -5.57 -3.75
N THR A 21 1.20 -4.62 -2.89
CA THR A 21 0.81 -3.21 -3.04
C THR A 21 1.39 -2.62 -4.34
N ALA A 22 2.67 -2.87 -4.62
CA ALA A 22 3.31 -2.46 -5.86
C ALA A 22 2.63 -3.09 -7.10
N ALA A 23 2.30 -4.38 -7.03
CA ALA A 23 1.61 -5.09 -8.11
C ALA A 23 0.20 -4.53 -8.36
N TYR A 24 -0.54 -4.18 -7.30
CA TYR A 24 -1.83 -3.51 -7.41
C TYR A 24 -1.70 -2.18 -8.17
N PHE A 25 -0.81 -1.29 -7.71
CA PHE A 25 -0.62 0.02 -8.34
C PHE A 25 -0.17 -0.09 -9.81
N HIS A 26 0.73 -1.02 -10.10
CA HIS A 26 1.19 -1.28 -11.47
C HIS A 26 0.06 -1.68 -12.41
N HIS A 27 -0.92 -2.43 -11.92
CA HIS A 27 -2.08 -2.82 -12.72
C HIS A 27 -3.17 -1.74 -12.76
N ALA A 28 -3.45 -1.09 -11.63
CA ALA A 28 -4.48 -0.06 -11.48
C ALA A 28 -4.25 1.14 -12.41
N LYS A 29 -2.98 1.46 -12.74
CA LYS A 29 -2.63 2.55 -13.66
C LYS A 29 -3.21 2.40 -15.07
N ASN A 30 -3.62 1.19 -15.46
CA ASN A 30 -4.22 0.93 -16.78
C ASN A 30 -5.69 1.37 -16.86
N PHE A 31 -6.29 1.82 -15.75
CA PHE A 31 -7.70 2.21 -15.68
C PHE A 31 -7.85 3.66 -15.22
N LYS A 32 -8.86 4.36 -15.75
CA LYS A 32 -9.23 5.73 -15.33
C LYS A 32 -10.37 5.70 -14.33
N ASN A 33 -10.13 5.09 -13.16
CA ASN A 33 -11.12 4.94 -12.08
C ASN A 33 -10.66 5.62 -10.80
N ILE A 34 -11.61 5.91 -9.90
CA ILE A 34 -11.31 6.24 -8.52
C ILE A 34 -10.84 4.96 -7.84
N ASN A 35 -9.69 5.02 -7.15
CA ASN A 35 -9.17 3.93 -6.34
C ASN A 35 -9.51 4.20 -4.88
N LEU A 36 -10.09 3.21 -4.21
CA LEU A 36 -10.22 3.19 -2.76
C LEU A 36 -9.13 2.29 -2.20
N ILE A 37 -8.24 2.84 -1.39
CA ILE A 37 -7.05 2.14 -0.90
C ILE A 37 -7.11 2.12 0.62
N GLU A 38 -7.15 0.90 1.16
CA GLU A 38 -7.12 0.63 2.59
C GLU A 38 -5.66 0.41 3.02
N SER A 39 -5.22 1.13 4.05
CA SER A 39 -3.90 0.92 4.63
C SER A 39 -3.86 -0.43 5.35
N GLY A 40 -2.74 -1.16 5.22
CA GLY A 40 -2.57 -2.48 5.82
C GLY A 40 -2.40 -2.43 7.33
N LEU A 41 -1.46 -1.60 7.82
CA LEU A 41 -1.26 -1.36 9.24
C LEU A 41 -0.96 0.12 9.51
N PHE A 42 -1.82 0.75 10.31
CA PHE A 42 -1.81 2.19 10.54
C PHE A 42 -1.82 2.97 9.22
N HIS A 43 -0.94 3.96 9.06
CA HIS A 43 -0.86 4.78 7.85
C HIS A 43 0.56 5.26 7.58
N ARG A 44 1.24 5.82 8.59
CA ARG A 44 2.52 6.53 8.42
C ARG A 44 3.60 5.70 7.71
N PHE A 45 3.74 4.42 8.07
CA PHE A 45 4.76 3.50 7.53
C PHE A 45 4.14 2.36 6.72
N ASP A 46 2.90 2.54 6.26
CA ASP A 46 2.22 1.53 5.46
C ASP A 46 2.66 1.59 4.00
N ALA A 47 2.76 0.43 3.33
CA ALA A 47 3.18 0.36 1.92
C ALA A 47 2.23 1.12 0.98
N THR A 48 0.98 1.35 1.38
CA THR A 48 0.02 2.14 0.60
C THR A 48 0.27 3.65 0.66
N ASN A 49 1.04 4.12 1.64
CA ASN A 49 1.30 5.54 1.90
C ASN A 49 2.42 6.12 1.01
N ILE A 50 2.32 5.89 -0.29
CA ILE A 50 3.23 6.41 -1.33
C ILE A 50 2.58 7.47 -2.24
N ILE A 51 1.32 7.81 -1.96
CA ILE A 51 0.50 8.72 -2.77
C ILE A 51 0.64 10.14 -2.21
N ASN A 52 1.25 11.04 -3.00
CA ASN A 52 1.46 12.43 -2.59
C ASN A 52 0.17 13.28 -2.65
N GLU A 53 -0.74 12.96 -3.58
CA GLU A 53 -1.98 13.70 -3.80
C GLU A 53 -3.14 12.73 -4.02
N ASN A 54 -4.21 12.91 -3.24
CA ASN A 54 -5.43 12.11 -3.30
C ASN A 54 -6.68 13.00 -3.19
N LEU A 55 -7.83 12.47 -3.60
CA LEU A 55 -9.11 13.20 -3.53
C LEU A 55 -9.55 13.46 -2.09
N ALA A 56 -9.34 12.48 -1.20
CA ALA A 56 -9.68 12.55 0.21
C ALA A 56 -8.94 11.47 1.00
N SER A 57 -8.55 11.79 2.24
CA SER A 57 -8.06 10.82 3.23
C SER A 57 -9.16 10.57 4.26
N ILE A 58 -9.44 9.31 4.54
CA ILE A 58 -10.54 8.91 5.42
C ILE A 58 -9.96 8.19 6.63
N VAL A 59 -10.29 8.69 7.82
CA VAL A 59 -9.99 8.03 9.09
C VAL A 59 -11.29 7.48 9.65
N THR A 60 -11.36 6.16 9.83
CA THR A 60 -12.53 5.46 10.39
C THR A 60 -12.51 5.50 11.92
N ALA A 61 -13.33 4.66 12.57
CA ALA A 61 -13.29 4.52 14.03
C ALA A 61 -11.88 4.13 14.51
N ILE A 62 -11.45 4.75 15.60
CA ILE A 62 -10.14 4.52 16.23
C ILE A 62 -10.36 3.77 17.55
N GLY A 63 -9.62 2.69 17.77
CA GLY A 63 -9.65 1.89 18.99
C GLY A 63 -8.24 1.40 19.36
N LEU A 64 -8.12 0.75 20.52
CA LEU A 64 -6.88 0.11 20.93
C LEU A 64 -6.75 -1.24 20.21
N ASP A 65 -5.77 -1.32 19.31
CA ASP A 65 -5.40 -2.53 18.58
C ASP A 65 -3.93 -2.43 18.15
N HIS A 66 -3.31 -3.55 17.79
CA HIS A 66 -1.94 -3.63 17.27
C HIS A 66 -0.91 -2.83 18.10
N LEU A 67 -1.07 -2.81 19.43
CA LEU A 67 -0.25 -2.00 20.33
C LEU A 67 1.24 -2.37 20.27
N ASP A 68 1.56 -3.62 19.91
CA ASP A 68 2.92 -4.12 19.73
C ASP A 68 3.69 -3.41 18.60
N TRP A 69 2.97 -2.69 17.73
CA TRP A 69 3.51 -1.97 16.57
C TRP A 69 3.58 -0.46 16.77
N LEU A 70 3.15 0.03 17.94
CA LEU A 70 3.29 1.44 18.31
C LEU A 70 4.64 1.65 19.02
N PRO A 71 5.35 2.77 18.73
CA PRO A 71 6.59 3.11 19.41
C PRO A 71 6.41 3.45 20.89
#